data_AF-A0AAW3ZSH0-F1
#
_entry.id   AF-A0AAW3ZSH0-F1
#
_cell.length_a   1.000
_cell.length_b   1.000
_cell.length_c   1.000
_cell.angle_alpha   90.00
_cell.angle_beta   90.00
_cell.angle_gamma   90.00
#
_symmetry.space_group_name_H-M   'P 1'
#
loop_
_entity.id
_entity.type
_entity.pdbx_description
1 polymer ?
#
loop_
_entity_poly.entity_id
_entity_poly.type
_entity_poly.pdbx_seq_one_letter_code
_entity_poly.pdbx_strand_id
1 'polypeptide(L)'
;MIQIYKLTKRHMDENEKMPKELKDIKLFSTCVGHGVGTIDFSEKVGELSQEEFDEIIKNSGEYVKFKIGNLSKYFEVEIFREHAAKLIPQLCECSLKEILSNLREGYLVIRKDF
;
A
#
# COMPACT_ATOMS: atom_id res chain seq x y z
N MET A 1 -3.24 -7.40 -15.77
CA MET A 1 -2.95 -8.26 -14.59
C MET A 1 -2.89 -7.35 -13.37
N ILE A 2 -3.39 -7.77 -12.21
CA ILE A 2 -3.34 -6.96 -10.98
C ILE A 2 -2.24 -7.51 -10.08
N GLN A 3 -1.35 -6.64 -9.63
CA GLN A 3 -0.19 -6.99 -8.84
C GLN A 3 -0.31 -6.39 -7.45
N ILE A 4 0.14 -7.15 -6.46
CA ILE A 4 0.11 -6.75 -5.05
C ILE A 4 1.54 -6.64 -4.57
N TYR A 5 1.93 -5.44 -4.16
CA TYR A 5 3.24 -5.14 -3.61
C TYR A 5 3.13 -4.77 -2.14
N LYS A 6 4.11 -5.18 -1.34
CA LYS A 6 4.23 -4.81 0.07
C LYS A 6 5.50 -4.00 0.26
N LEU A 7 5.41 -2.89 0.98
CA LEU A 7 6.60 -2.19 1.46
C LEU A 7 7.38 -3.11 2.40
N THR A 8 8.61 -3.47 2.05
CA THR A 8 9.47 -4.35 2.87
C THR A 8 10.64 -3.60 3.48
N LYS A 9 11.12 -2.54 2.82
CA LYS A 9 12.21 -1.72 3.33
C LYS A 9 12.03 -0.29 2.90
N ARG A 10 12.29 0.65 3.82
CA ARG A 10 12.43 2.07 3.51
C ARG A 10 13.87 2.46 3.79
N HIS A 11 14.57 2.94 2.77
CA HIS A 11 15.89 3.53 2.96
C HIS A 11 15.76 5.04 3.07
N MET A 12 16.26 5.58 4.16
CA MET A 12 16.46 7.01 4.34
C MET A 12 17.97 7.20 4.48
N ASP A 13 18.56 8.11 3.71
CA ASP A 13 20.01 8.32 3.72
C ASP A 13 20.47 8.84 5.09
N GLU A 14 21.06 8.00 5.93
CA GLU A 14 21.48 8.37 7.28
C GLU A 14 22.84 9.08 7.23
N ASN A 15 22.82 10.40 7.06
CA ASN A 15 24.02 11.20 7.19
C ASN A 15 24.22 11.63 8.66
N GLU A 16 24.97 10.82 9.40
CA GLU A 16 25.27 11.08 10.83
C GLU A 16 25.92 12.45 11.04
N LYS A 17 26.74 12.91 10.08
CA LYS A 17 27.50 14.17 10.14
C LYS A 17 26.70 15.40 9.72
N MET A 18 25.43 15.24 9.36
CA MET A 18 24.59 16.37 8.95
C MET A 18 24.37 17.35 10.13
N PRO A 19 24.58 18.67 9.93
CA PRO A 19 24.25 19.70 10.92
C PRO A 19 22.79 19.60 11.38
N LYS A 20 22.51 19.98 12.62
CA LYS A 20 21.20 19.83 13.24
C LYS A 20 20.10 20.54 12.46
N GLU A 21 20.38 21.75 11.98
CA GLU A 21 19.44 22.58 11.23
C GLU A 21 19.00 21.87 9.93
N LEU A 22 19.93 21.19 9.25
CA LEU A 22 19.63 20.42 8.05
C LEU A 22 18.90 19.11 8.36
N LYS A 23 19.18 18.48 9.51
CA LYS A 23 18.42 17.32 10.00
C LYS A 23 16.96 17.69 10.30
N ASP A 24 16.73 18.83 10.91
CA ASP A 24 15.38 19.33 11.24
C ASP A 24 14.61 19.70 9.96
N ILE A 25 15.26 20.35 8.98
CA ILE A 25 14.68 20.61 7.65
C ILE A 25 14.37 19.29 6.94
N LYS A 26 15.30 18.33 6.93
CA LYS A 26 15.08 17.01 6.33
C LYS A 26 13.89 16.30 6.97
N LEU A 27 13.82 16.28 8.30
CA LEU A 27 12.71 15.69 9.04
C LEU A 27 11.39 16.37 8.68
N PHE A 28 11.35 17.71 8.70
CA PHE A 28 10.19 18.48 8.27
C PHE A 28 9.79 18.14 6.83
N SER A 29 10.73 18.12 5.88
CA SER A 29 10.46 17.76 4.49
C SER A 29 9.92 16.35 4.33
N THR A 30 10.43 15.37 5.08
CA THR A 30 9.91 13.99 5.10
C THR A 30 8.53 13.87 5.74
N CYS A 31 8.19 14.76 6.68
CA CYS A 31 6.90 14.77 7.37
C CYS A 31 5.82 15.53 6.59
N VAL A 32 6.20 16.46 5.71
CA VAL A 32 5.29 17.44 5.09
C VAL A 32 5.10 17.20 3.59
N GLY A 33 5.90 16.35 2.93
CA GLY A 33 5.74 16.05 1.50
C GLY A 33 6.23 14.67 1.06
N HIS A 34 5.45 14.04 0.16
CA HIS A 34 5.66 12.85 -0.68
C HIS A 34 7.06 12.19 -0.68
N GLY A 35 7.53 11.68 0.46
CA GLY A 35 8.71 10.81 0.52
C GLY A 35 10.03 11.44 0.02
N VAL A 36 10.23 12.76 0.17
CA VAL A 36 11.50 13.40 -0.23
C VAL A 36 12.66 12.81 0.57
N GLY A 37 13.56 12.10 -0.10
CA GLY A 37 14.72 11.45 0.52
C GLY A 37 14.46 10.06 1.11
N THR A 38 13.30 9.46 0.82
CA THR A 38 13.00 8.06 1.13
C THR A 38 12.91 7.23 -0.14
N ILE A 39 13.65 6.12 -0.19
CA ILE A 39 13.50 5.10 -1.22
C ILE A 39 12.74 3.94 -0.61
N ASP A 40 11.53 3.72 -1.12
CA ASP A 40 10.67 2.62 -0.73
C ASP A 40 10.94 1.40 -1.62
N PHE A 41 11.31 0.30 -0.98
CA PHE A 41 11.49 -1.00 -1.61
C PHE A 41 10.23 -1.81 -1.34
N SER A 42 9.52 -2.10 -2.42
CA SER A 42 8.30 -2.89 -2.38
C SER A 42 8.53 -4.21 -3.11
N GLU A 43 8.17 -5.31 -2.47
CA GLU A 43 8.25 -6.65 -3.06
C GLU A 43 6.87 -7.10 -3.52
N LYS A 44 6.81 -7.79 -4.67
CA LYS A 44 5.59 -8.43 -5.14
C LYS A 44 5.27 -9.60 -4.22
N VAL A 45 4.12 -9.54 -3.55
CA VAL A 45 3.65 -10.55 -2.61
C VAL A 45 2.43 -11.34 -3.12
N GLY A 46 1.87 -10.92 -4.26
CA GLY A 46 0.76 -11.62 -4.89
C GLY A 46 0.40 -11.04 -6.25
N GLU A 47 -0.48 -11.76 -6.93
CA GLU A 47 -1.10 -11.35 -8.18
C GLU A 47 -2.53 -11.84 -8.22
N LEU A 48 -3.36 -11.14 -8.99
CA LEU A 48 -4.76 -11.46 -9.24
C LEU A 48 -5.03 -11.30 -10.75
N SER A 49 -5.84 -12.20 -11.30
CA SER A 49 -6.47 -11.98 -12.58
C SER A 49 -7.50 -10.86 -12.50
N GLN A 50 -7.94 -10.35 -13.65
CA GLN A 50 -9.01 -9.35 -13.66
C GLN A 50 -10.32 -9.97 -13.16
N GLU A 51 -10.60 -11.22 -13.53
CA GLU A 51 -11.78 -11.97 -13.12
C GLU A 51 -11.81 -12.20 -11.60
N GLU A 52 -10.70 -12.65 -11.00
CA GLU A 52 -10.58 -12.82 -9.55
C GLU A 52 -10.82 -11.50 -8.80
N PHE A 53 -10.27 -10.41 -9.32
CA PHE A 53 -10.48 -9.09 -8.74
C PHE A 53 -11.95 -8.65 -8.82
N ASP A 54 -12.58 -8.84 -9.98
CA ASP A 54 -13.98 -8.47 -10.17
C ASP A 54 -14.90 -9.30 -9.26
N GLU A 55 -14.60 -10.58 -9.06
CA GLU A 55 -15.29 -11.43 -8.08
C GLU A 55 -15.10 -10.95 -6.64
N ILE A 56 -13.88 -10.58 -6.25
CA ILE A 56 -13.60 -10.01 -4.92
C ILE A 56 -14.43 -8.74 -4.69
N ILE A 57 -14.44 -7.82 -5.65
CA ILE A 57 -15.19 -6.55 -5.53
C ILE A 57 -16.70 -6.80 -5.47
N LYS A 58 -17.21 -7.73 -6.28
CA LYS A 58 -18.64 -8.09 -6.33
C LYS A 58 -19.12 -8.71 -5.02
N ASN A 59 -18.31 -9.59 -4.43
CA ASN A 59 -18.67 -10.38 -3.24
C ASN A 59 -18.24 -9.75 -1.91
N SER A 60 -17.72 -8.52 -1.93
CA SER A 60 -17.27 -7.79 -0.73
C SER A 60 -18.17 -6.63 -0.34
N GLY A 61 -17.99 -6.12 0.88
CA GLY A 61 -18.74 -4.98 1.41
C GLY A 61 -18.42 -3.63 0.77
N GLU A 62 -19.23 -2.63 1.10
CA GLU A 62 -19.20 -1.29 0.47
C GLU A 62 -17.85 -0.57 0.64
N TYR A 63 -17.16 -0.75 1.77
CA TYR A 63 -15.85 -0.12 1.96
C TYR A 63 -14.78 -0.69 1.02
N VAL A 64 -14.85 -1.99 0.70
CA VAL A 64 -13.94 -2.64 -0.26
C VAL A 64 -14.16 -2.05 -1.65
N LYS A 65 -15.42 -1.92 -2.07
CA LYS A 65 -15.78 -1.30 -3.36
C LYS A 65 -15.31 0.16 -3.43
N PHE A 66 -15.50 0.93 -2.36
CA PHE A 66 -15.05 2.32 -2.28
C PHE A 66 -13.53 2.45 -2.35
N LYS A 67 -12.79 1.69 -1.54
CA LYS A 67 -11.34 1.84 -1.40
C LYS A 67 -10.56 1.18 -2.53
N ILE A 68 -10.93 -0.05 -2.90
CA ILE A 68 -10.19 -0.90 -3.85
C ILE A 68 -10.85 -0.90 -5.23
N GLY A 69 -12.18 -0.84 -5.31
CA GLY A 69 -12.92 -0.91 -6.58
C GLY A 69 -12.59 0.21 -7.57
N ASN A 70 -12.01 1.31 -7.10
CA ASN A 70 -11.52 2.40 -7.94
C ASN A 70 -10.14 2.16 -8.57
N LEU A 71 -9.56 0.95 -8.46
CA LEU A 71 -8.25 0.61 -9.01
C LEU A 71 -8.12 0.93 -10.51
N SER A 72 -9.16 0.68 -11.31
CA SER A 72 -9.13 1.03 -12.75
C SER A 72 -9.09 2.54 -13.02
N LYS A 73 -9.49 3.37 -12.05
CA LYS A 73 -9.47 4.84 -12.15
C LYS A 73 -8.15 5.44 -11.68
N TYR A 74 -7.57 4.87 -10.63
CA TYR A 74 -6.34 5.39 -10.01
C TYR A 74 -5.07 4.67 -10.42
N PHE A 75 -5.19 3.52 -11.11
CA PHE A 75 -4.12 2.60 -11.52
C PHE A 75 -3.38 1.93 -10.37
N GLU A 76 -3.36 2.58 -9.21
CA GLU A 76 -2.74 2.14 -7.98
C GLU A 76 -3.59 2.53 -6.77
N VAL A 77 -3.64 1.67 -5.77
CA VAL A 77 -4.32 1.90 -4.50
C VAL A 77 -3.41 1.50 -3.34
N GLU A 78 -3.13 2.47 -2.47
CA GLU A 78 -2.40 2.23 -1.22
C GLU A 78 -3.32 1.85 -0.07
N ILE A 79 -2.95 0.77 0.62
CA ILE A 79 -3.64 0.20 1.76
C ILE A 79 -2.70 0.19 2.96
N PHE A 80 -2.79 1.25 3.75
CA PHE A 80 -2.24 1.34 5.10
C PHE A 80 -2.98 0.43 6.09
N ARG A 81 -2.38 0.21 7.27
CA ARG A 81 -2.91 -0.67 8.31
C ARG A 81 -4.32 -0.29 8.78
N GLU A 82 -4.61 1.01 8.86
CA GLU A 82 -5.92 1.54 9.26
C GLU A 82 -7.00 1.21 8.23
N HIS A 83 -6.62 1.19 6.95
CA HIS A 83 -7.50 0.75 5.88
C HIS A 83 -7.69 -0.76 5.93
N ALA A 84 -6.61 -1.54 6.13
CA ALA A 84 -6.67 -2.99 6.24
C ALA A 84 -7.62 -3.46 7.36
N ALA A 85 -7.57 -2.82 8.53
CA ALA A 85 -8.47 -3.12 9.65
C ALA A 85 -9.97 -2.96 9.30
N LYS A 86 -10.30 -2.03 8.39
CA LYS A 86 -11.67 -1.81 7.90
C LYS A 86 -12.03 -2.71 6.72
N LEU A 87 -11.05 -3.12 5.92
CA LEU A 87 -11.22 -3.98 4.74
C LEU A 87 -11.43 -5.45 5.13
N ILE A 88 -10.61 -5.99 6.05
CA ILE A 88 -10.61 -7.42 6.42
C ILE A 88 -12.02 -7.94 6.78
N PRO A 89 -12.84 -7.25 7.61
CA PRO A 89 -14.17 -7.73 7.97
C PRO A 89 -15.16 -7.75 6.80
N GLN A 90 -14.90 -6.97 5.75
CA GLN A 90 -15.79 -6.79 4.59
C GLN A 90 -15.31 -7.55 3.35
N LEU A 91 -14.08 -8.07 3.37
CA LEU A 91 -13.54 -8.91 2.31
C LEU A 91 -14.15 -10.31 2.38
N CYS A 92 -14.57 -10.82 1.21
CA CYS A 92 -14.80 -12.24 1.03
C CYS A 92 -13.51 -13.05 1.29
N GLU A 93 -13.64 -14.35 1.53
CA GLU A 93 -12.48 -15.23 1.65
C GLU A 93 -11.71 -15.26 0.32
N CYS A 94 -10.47 -14.76 0.33
CA CYS A 94 -9.61 -14.65 -0.84
C CYS A 94 -8.15 -14.44 -0.41
N SER A 95 -7.21 -14.65 -1.33
CA SER A 95 -5.78 -14.43 -1.11
C SER A 95 -5.45 -13.01 -0.63
N LEU A 96 -6.16 -11.99 -1.12
CA LEU A 96 -5.99 -10.60 -0.68
C LEU A 96 -6.29 -10.42 0.80
N LYS A 97 -7.30 -11.12 1.34
CA LYS A 97 -7.66 -11.07 2.76
C LYS A 97 -6.55 -11.67 3.64
N GLU A 98 -5.93 -12.75 3.20
CA GLU A 98 -4.79 -13.37 3.88
C GLU A 98 -3.56 -12.46 3.89
N ILE A 99 -3.26 -11.83 2.75
CA ILE A 99 -2.14 -10.88 2.63
C ILE A 99 -2.36 -9.67 3.57
N LEU A 100 -3.57 -9.11 3.58
CA LEU A 100 -3.92 -7.97 4.44
C LEU A 100 -3.88 -8.32 5.93
N SER A 101 -4.31 -9.53 6.30
CA SER A 101 -4.28 -10.00 7.70
C SER A 101 -2.84 -10.13 8.22
N ASN A 102 -1.87 -10.33 7.32
CA ASN A 102 -0.45 -10.39 7.64
C ASN A 102 0.28 -9.03 7.54
N LEU A 103 -0.42 -7.93 7.27
CA LEU A 103 0.15 -6.59 7.22
C LEU A 103 0.38 -6.03 8.64
N ARG A 104 1.55 -6.34 9.22
CA ARG A 104 1.96 -5.84 10.54
C ARG A 104 2.41 -4.38 10.50
N GLU A 105 3.17 -4.00 9.48
CA GLU A 105 3.77 -2.67 9.33
C GLU A 105 3.81 -2.25 7.86
N GLY A 106 3.96 -0.95 7.61
CA GLY A 106 4.01 -0.36 6.26
C GLY A 106 2.64 -0.28 5.59
N TYR A 107 2.66 -0.42 4.26
CA TYR A 107 1.46 -0.40 3.42
C TYR A 107 1.56 -1.44 2.29
N LEU A 108 0.41 -1.82 1.77
CA LEU A 108 0.27 -2.60 0.55
C LEU A 108 -0.11 -1.66 -0.61
N VAL A 109 0.36 -2.00 -1.79
CA VAL A 109 0.05 -1.34 -3.04
C VAL A 109 -0.60 -2.37 -3.95
N ILE A 110 -1.84 -2.09 -4.36
CA ILE A 110 -2.51 -2.86 -5.41
C ILE A 110 -2.39 -2.04 -6.69
N ARG A 111 -1.80 -2.62 -7.74
CA ARG A 111 -1.54 -1.96 -9.01
C ARG A 111 -2.11 -2.76 -10.16
N LYS A 112 -2.64 -2.08 -11.16
CA LYS A 112 -3.08 -2.69 -12.43
C LYS A 112 -2.08 -2.36 -13.53
N ASP A 113 -1.50 -3.40 -14.13
CA ASP A 113 -0.65 -3.27 -15.32
C ASP A 113 -1.49 -3.34 -16.61
N PHE A 114 -1.08 -2.56 -17.61
CA PHE A 114 -1.65 -2.50 -18.97
C PHE A 114 -0.75 -3.21 -19.97
#